data_AF-A0A2D6E3W0-F1
#
_entry.id   AF-A0A2D6E3W0-F1
#
_cell.length_a   1.000
_cell.length_b   1.000
_cell.length_c   1.000
_cell.angle_alpha   90.00
_cell.angle_beta   90.00
_cell.angle_gamma   90.00
#
_symmetry.space_group_name_H-M   'P 1'
#
loop_
_entity.id
_entity.type
_entity.pdbx_description
1 polymer ?
#
loop_
_entity_poly.entity_id
_entity_poly.type
_entity_poly.pdbx_seq_one_letter_code
_entity_poly.pdbx_strand_id
1 'polypeptide(L)'
;MDNYITEILEGIVEQAKNEDCNIIIKQVENDGYLLTNEKIKRIAGVGLVHIKNETDEVEEVVGAFTIDVSKYKWAETEGFSHDQMIDDLTGEIFNLIGVDEVFDYLCPVKYN
;
A
#
# COMPACT_ATOMS: atom_id res chain seq x y z
N MET A 1 16.81 2.41 -10.34
CA MET A 1 15.99 2.63 -9.13
C MET A 1 14.63 1.99 -9.27
N ASP A 2 13.96 2.13 -10.44
CA ASP A 2 12.76 1.34 -10.81
C ASP A 2 12.87 -0.17 -10.56
N ASN A 3 14.08 -0.73 -10.68
CA ASN A 3 14.32 -2.16 -10.45
C ASN A 3 13.90 -2.63 -9.05
N TYR A 4 14.05 -1.82 -7.99
CA TYR A 4 13.86 -2.31 -6.63
C TYR A 4 12.37 -2.47 -6.25
N ILE A 5 11.53 -1.50 -6.60
CA ILE A 5 10.07 -1.67 -6.44
C ILE A 5 9.57 -2.79 -7.35
N THR A 6 10.10 -2.88 -8.57
CA THR A 6 9.72 -3.94 -9.51
C THR A 6 10.03 -5.33 -8.94
N GLU A 7 11.21 -5.54 -8.36
CA GLU A 7 11.59 -6.80 -7.69
C GLU A 7 10.63 -7.17 -6.55
N ILE A 8 10.23 -6.18 -5.74
CA ILE A 8 9.25 -6.38 -4.66
C ILE A 8 7.90 -6.80 -5.22
N LEU A 9 7.41 -6.09 -6.24
CA LEU A 9 6.13 -6.41 -6.88
C LEU A 9 6.15 -7.79 -7.54
N GLU A 10 7.25 -8.15 -8.20
CA GLU A 10 7.45 -9.48 -8.77
C GLU A 10 7.38 -10.57 -7.68
N GLY A 11 8.01 -10.34 -6.53
CA GLY A 11 7.93 -11.24 -5.38
C GLY A 11 6.50 -11.40 -4.84
N ILE A 12 5.76 -10.30 -4.70
CA ILE A 12 4.35 -10.34 -4.26
C ILE A 12 3.48 -11.09 -5.28
N VAL A 13 3.67 -10.84 -6.58
CA VAL A 13 2.92 -11.52 -7.65
C VAL A 13 3.24 -13.01 -7.70
N GLU A 14 4.49 -13.40 -7.50
CA GLU A 14 4.89 -14.81 -7.46
C GLU A 14 4.24 -15.53 -6.28
N GLN A 15 4.28 -14.94 -5.08
CA GLN A 15 3.60 -15.49 -3.90
C GLN A 15 2.08 -15.60 -4.11
N ALA A 16 1.47 -14.56 -4.69
CA ALA A 16 0.04 -14.56 -5.00
C ALA A 16 -0.36 -15.67 -5.97
N LYS A 17 0.45 -15.96 -6.98
CA LYS A 17 0.24 -17.11 -7.88
C LYS A 17 0.34 -18.45 -7.15
N ASN A 18 1.31 -18.59 -6.25
CA ASN A 18 1.53 -19.83 -5.50
C ASN A 18 0.37 -20.13 -4.53
N GLU A 19 -0.25 -19.10 -3.95
CA GLU A 19 -1.34 -19.21 -2.97
C GLU A 19 -2.75 -19.06 -3.58
N ASP A 20 -2.87 -19.08 -4.92
CA ASP A 20 -4.14 -18.85 -5.66
C ASP A 20 -4.87 -17.57 -5.20
N CYS A 21 -4.09 -16.53 -4.91
CA CYS A 21 -4.58 -15.23 -4.51
C CYS A 21 -4.57 -14.27 -5.71
N ASN A 22 -5.74 -13.73 -6.06
CA ASN A 22 -5.85 -12.79 -7.17
C ASN A 22 -5.58 -11.36 -6.70
N ILE A 23 -4.41 -10.82 -7.04
CA ILE A 23 -4.03 -9.42 -6.83
C ILE A 23 -4.00 -8.69 -8.17
N ILE A 24 -4.64 -7.53 -8.22
CA ILE A 24 -4.58 -6.59 -9.35
C ILE A 24 -3.61 -5.48 -8.98
N ILE A 25 -2.65 -5.21 -9.86
CA ILE A 25 -1.66 -4.15 -9.69
C ILE A 25 -1.95 -3.03 -10.67
N LYS A 26 -1.99 -1.79 -10.17
CA LYS A 26 -2.14 -0.57 -10.97
C LYS A 26 -1.05 0.42 -10.60
N GLN A 27 -0.25 0.82 -11.57
CA GLN A 27 0.72 1.90 -11.39
C GLN A 27 0.00 3.24 -11.15
N VAL A 28 0.50 4.02 -10.20
CA VAL A 28 0.06 5.37 -9.88
C VAL A 28 1.27 6.28 -10.05
N GLU A 29 1.18 7.17 -11.04
CA GLU A 29 2.31 8.01 -11.48
C GLU A 29 3.54 7.16 -11.82
N ASN A 30 4.75 7.66 -11.55
CA ASN A 30 5.98 6.94 -11.88
C ASN A 30 6.51 6.10 -10.70
N ASP A 31 6.18 6.49 -9.46
CA ASP A 31 6.91 6.03 -8.28
C ASP A 31 6.05 5.22 -7.30
N GLY A 32 4.82 4.87 -7.69
CA GLY A 32 3.85 4.21 -6.83
C GLY A 32 3.00 3.16 -7.55
N TYR A 33 2.52 2.20 -6.78
CA TYR A 33 1.66 1.10 -7.22
C TYR A 33 0.57 0.85 -6.20
N LEU A 34 -0.65 0.65 -6.68
CA LEU A 34 -1.77 0.14 -5.90
C LEU A 34 -1.96 -1.34 -6.19
N LEU A 35 -1.97 -2.14 -5.14
CA LEU A 35 -2.24 -3.55 -5.16
C LEU A 35 -3.61 -3.79 -4.51
N THR A 36 -4.48 -4.49 -5.23
CA THR A 36 -5.88 -4.68 -4.82
C THR A 36 -6.24 -6.16 -4.84
N ASN A 37 -6.86 -6.65 -3.77
CA ASN A 37 -7.59 -7.89 -3.77
C ASN A 37 -9.10 -7.61 -3.68
N GLU A 38 -9.78 -7.67 -4.81
CA GLU A 38 -11.21 -7.33 -4.91
C GLU A 38 -12.10 -8.31 -4.14
N LYS A 39 -11.67 -9.59 -4.00
CA LYS A 39 -12.45 -10.64 -3.34
C LYS A 39 -12.67 -10.35 -1.86
N ILE A 40 -11.66 -9.81 -1.19
CA ILE A 40 -11.70 -9.46 0.24
C ILE A 40 -11.70 -7.95 0.48
N LYS A 41 -11.80 -7.14 -0.58
CA LYS A 41 -11.88 -5.67 -0.55
C LYS A 41 -10.72 -5.01 0.21
N ARG A 42 -9.49 -5.48 -0.04
CA ARG A 42 -8.27 -4.91 0.54
C ARG A 42 -7.43 -4.22 -0.52
N ILE A 43 -6.86 -3.08 -0.15
CA ILE A 43 -5.99 -2.25 -1.00
C ILE A 43 -4.75 -1.88 -0.20
N ALA A 44 -3.59 -2.03 -0.84
CA ALA A 44 -2.30 -1.54 -0.34
C ALA A 44 -1.62 -0.68 -1.41
N GLY A 45 -0.97 0.40 -0.99
CA GLY A 45 -0.06 1.20 -1.80
C GLY A 45 1.39 0.82 -1.48
N VAL A 46 2.22 0.74 -2.51
CA VAL A 46 3.68 0.56 -2.41
C VAL A 46 4.33 1.63 -3.27
N GLY A 47 5.33 2.32 -2.74
CA GLY A 47 6.02 3.38 -3.49
C GLY A 47 7.29 3.86 -2.82
N LEU A 48 7.98 4.78 -3.49
CA LEU A 48 9.17 5.44 -2.92
C LEU A 48 8.76 6.48 -1.89
N VAL A 49 9.47 6.48 -0.77
CA VAL A 49 9.34 7.45 0.32
C VAL A 49 10.70 8.08 0.57
N HIS A 50 10.74 9.40 0.55
CA HIS A 50 11.92 10.19 0.87
C HIS A 50 11.98 10.41 2.38
N ILE A 51 12.87 9.70 3.07
CA ILE A 51 13.10 9.89 4.50
C ILE A 51 14.36 10.72 4.69
N LYS A 52 14.26 11.79 5.50
CA LYS A 52 15.45 12.52 5.95
C LYS A 52 16.10 11.76 7.10
N ASN A 53 17.38 11.43 6.96
CA ASN A 53 18.15 10.82 8.03
C ASN A 53 18.67 11.88 9.03
N GLU A 54 19.37 11.42 10.08
CA GLU A 54 19.92 12.28 11.13
C GLU A 54 20.99 13.27 10.62
N THR A 55 21.50 13.09 9.40
CA THR A 55 22.48 13.97 8.75
C THR A 55 21.85 14.94 7.75
N ASP A 56 20.52 15.10 7.76
CA ASP A 56 19.74 15.90 6.79
C ASP A 56 19.88 15.43 5.33
N GLU A 57 20.43 14.23 5.10
CA GLU A 57 20.47 13.60 3.78
C GLU A 57 19.12 12.91 3.52
N VAL A 58 18.64 13.03 2.28
CA VAL A 58 17.41 12.36 1.83
C VAL A 58 17.79 10.96 1.36
N GLU A 59 17.28 9.96 2.08
CA GLU A 59 17.35 8.56 1.68
C GLU A 59 16.02 8.15 1.04
N GLU A 60 16.10 7.42 -0.06
CA GLU A 60 14.93 6.84 -0.74
C GLU A 60 14.72 5.41 -0.28
N VAL A 61 13.61 5.18 0.39
CA VAL A 61 13.19 3.84 0.84
C VAL A 61 11.88 3.45 0.19
N VAL A 62 11.62 2.15 0.06
CA VAL A 62 10.30 1.68 -0.36
C VAL A 62 9.41 1.62 0.88
N GLY A 63 8.28 2.31 0.83
CA GLY A 63 7.25 2.27 1.85
C GLY A 63 5.99 1.57 1.34
N ALA A 64 5.19 1.10 2.29
CA ALA A 64 3.87 0.55 2.02
C ALA A 64 2.82 1.09 3.01
N PHE A 65 1.58 1.17 2.55
CA PHE A 65 0.45 1.52 3.39
C PHE A 65 -0.81 0.77 2.94
N THR A 66 -1.76 0.62 3.85
CA THR A 66 -3.07 0.04 3.57
C THR A 66 -4.14 1.14 3.56
N ILE A 67 -5.23 0.90 2.84
CA ILE A 67 -6.36 1.83 2.77
C ILE A 67 -7.62 1.13 3.28
N ASP A 68 -8.23 1.68 4.34
CA ASP A 68 -9.60 1.32 4.73
C ASP A 68 -10.61 2.04 3.82
N VAL A 69 -11.06 1.33 2.79
CA VAL A 69 -11.99 1.86 1.78
C VAL A 69 -13.32 2.31 2.40
N SER A 70 -13.76 1.70 3.51
CA SER A 70 -15.02 2.07 4.14
C SER A 70 -14.92 3.43 4.82
N LYS A 71 -13.81 3.65 5.54
CA LYS A 71 -13.53 4.92 6.20
C LYS A 71 -13.16 6.02 5.22
N TYR A 72 -12.43 5.69 4.16
CA TYR A 72 -12.17 6.61 3.06
C TYR A 72 -13.48 7.17 2.48
N LYS A 73 -14.43 6.28 2.12
CA LYS A 73 -15.73 6.69 1.58
C LYS A 73 -16.57 7.47 2.57
N TRP A 74 -16.50 7.13 3.85
CA TRP A 74 -17.16 7.89 4.90
C TRP A 74 -16.60 9.32 4.97
N ALA A 75 -15.28 9.48 5.00
CA ALA A 75 -14.64 10.80 5.03
C ALA A 75 -14.97 11.63 3.79
N GLU A 76 -15.01 11.02 2.60
CA GLU A 76 -15.48 11.70 1.38
C GLU A 76 -16.93 12.20 1.53
N THR A 77 -17.80 11.39 2.16
CA THR A 77 -19.22 11.72 2.35
C THR A 77 -19.40 12.85 3.37
N GLU A 78 -18.58 12.90 4.42
CA GLU A 78 -18.56 13.99 5.41
C GLU A 78 -17.92 15.28 4.85
N GLY A 79 -17.30 15.22 3.67
CA GLY A 79 -16.74 16.38 2.98
C GLY A 79 -15.31 16.73 3.40
N PHE A 80 -14.56 15.80 3.98
CA PHE A 80 -13.12 15.98 4.20
C PHE A 80 -12.40 16.11 2.86
N SER A 81 -11.41 17.00 2.76
CA SER A 81 -10.52 17.06 1.60
C SER A 81 -9.52 15.90 1.63
N HIS A 82 -8.88 15.61 0.48
CA HIS A 82 -7.84 14.58 0.43
C HIS A 82 -6.68 14.91 1.38
N ASP A 83 -6.25 16.17 1.43
CA ASP A 83 -5.19 16.62 2.32
C ASP A 83 -5.58 16.40 3.80
N GLN A 84 -6.83 16.70 4.17
CA GLN A 84 -7.32 16.42 5.53
C GLN A 84 -7.37 14.92 5.85
N MET A 85 -7.73 14.07 4.88
CA MET A 85 -7.70 12.62 5.09
C MET A 85 -6.28 12.10 5.31
N ILE A 86 -5.29 12.70 4.65
CA ILE A 86 -3.88 12.36 4.81
C ILE A 86 -3.35 12.92 6.14
N ASP A 87 -3.59 14.18 6.45
CA ASP A 87 -2.97 14.82 7.62
C ASP A 87 -3.68 14.46 8.94
N ASP A 88 -5.02 14.48 8.94
CA ASP A 88 -5.82 14.36 10.17
C ASP A 88 -6.32 12.93 10.41
N LEU A 89 -6.51 12.14 9.33
CA LEU A 89 -7.09 10.79 9.40
C LEU A 89 -6.08 9.67 9.05
N THR A 90 -4.78 10.00 9.04
CA THR A 90 -3.72 8.98 9.02
C THR A 90 -3.77 8.14 10.29
N GLY A 91 -3.58 6.83 10.15
CA GLY A 91 -3.81 5.82 11.18
C GLY A 91 -5.28 5.38 11.29
N GLU A 92 -6.21 6.15 10.72
CA GLU A 92 -7.61 5.75 10.63
C GLU A 92 -7.94 5.17 9.25
N ILE A 93 -7.67 5.94 8.19
CA ILE A 93 -7.90 5.57 6.79
C ILE A 93 -6.66 4.88 6.22
N PHE A 94 -5.48 5.48 6.46
CA PHE A 94 -4.21 5.02 5.93
C PHE A 94 -3.35 4.44 7.06
N ASN A 95 -2.94 3.19 6.95
CA ASN A 95 -2.05 2.58 7.95
C ASN A 95 -0.75 2.15 7.28
N LEU A 96 0.37 2.68 7.77
CA LEU A 96 1.71 2.23 7.34
C LEU A 96 1.91 0.78 7.75
N ILE A 97 2.47 0.00 6.84
CA ILE A 97 2.80 -1.41 7.06
C ILE A 97 4.21 -1.69 6.51
N GLY A 98 4.81 -2.78 6.97
CA GLY A 98 6.02 -3.30 6.35
C GLY A 98 5.75 -3.68 4.89
N VAL A 99 6.73 -3.46 4.02
CA VAL A 99 6.61 -3.87 2.60
C VAL A 99 6.49 -5.39 2.48
N ASP A 100 7.13 -6.11 3.41
CA ASP A 100 7.04 -7.56 3.59
C ASP A 100 5.64 -8.02 4.04
N GLU A 101 4.86 -7.16 4.70
CA GLU A 101 3.51 -7.49 5.17
C GLU A 101 2.42 -7.26 4.10
N VAL A 102 2.76 -6.67 2.95
CA VAL A 102 1.80 -6.34 1.89
C VAL A 102 1.08 -7.58 1.38
N PHE A 103 1.81 -8.68 1.20
CA PHE A 103 1.22 -9.95 0.75
C PHE A 103 0.23 -10.50 1.80
N ASP A 104 0.65 -10.61 3.06
CA ASP A 104 -0.19 -11.12 4.15
C ASP A 104 -1.45 -10.28 4.36
N TYR A 105 -1.32 -8.96 4.19
CA TYR A 105 -2.46 -8.07 4.21
C TYR A 105 -3.40 -8.35 3.02
N LEU A 106 -2.91 -8.49 1.79
CA LEU A 106 -3.78 -8.72 0.62
C LEU A 106 -4.31 -10.15 0.52
N CYS A 107 -3.63 -11.11 1.12
CA CYS A 107 -3.87 -12.54 0.99
C CYS A 107 -3.77 -13.25 2.35
N PRO A 108 -4.56 -12.86 3.37
CA PRO A 108 -4.50 -13.48 4.68
C PRO A 108 -4.82 -14.97 4.56
N VAL A 109 -3.89 -15.82 5.00
CA VAL A 109 -4.11 -17.27 5.06
C VAL A 109 -5.35 -17.53 5.91
N LYS A 110 -6.36 -18.17 5.32
CA LYS A 110 -7.52 -18.61 6.10
C LYS A 110 -7.06 -19.76 7.00
N TYR A 111 -6.86 -19.48 8.28
CA TYR A 111 -6.96 -20.51 9.30
C TYR A 111 -8.42 -20.99 9.31
N ASN A 112 -8.70 -22.06 8.56
CA ASN A 112 -9.93 -22.84 8.70
C ASN A 112 -9.84 -23.75 9.93
#